data_AF-A0A495S976-F1
#
_entry.id   AF-A0A495S976-F1
#
_cell.length_a   1.000
_cell.length_b   1.000
_cell.length_c   1.000
_cell.angle_alpha   90.00
_cell.angle_beta   90.00
_cell.angle_gamma   90.00
#
_symmetry.space_group_name_H-M   'P 1'
#
loop_
_entity.id
_entity.type
_entity.pdbx_description
1 polymer ?
#
loop_
_entity_poly.entity_id
_entity_poly.type
_entity_poly.pdbx_seq_one_letter_code
_entity_poly.pdbx_strand_id
1 'polypeptide(L)'
;MAKEKLIYDFVVGYMLKVLKSKAEITKYKEEFNAIRHGDYVCFINLINIGIPDNIIVAKEGEVELIPTEKQMEMKNVDFLFLLLSAPALKEFYSKCYQEYGNITDYDLLDEDFENVANFEMVLRMCVNNKYIIEQKIELINVINLLCNDLLIPKNEVDKIQKGREFVNMVKGHRPKFPSYQEGLNAFSEAVEILKKYDIILTA
;
A
#
# COMPACT_ATOMS: atom_id res chain seq x y z
N MET A 1 20.02 15.69 -3.44
CA MET A 1 19.60 15.02 -2.19
C MET A 1 19.02 13.68 -2.58
N ALA A 2 19.38 12.60 -1.91
CA ALA A 2 18.71 11.32 -2.13
C ALA A 2 17.25 11.47 -1.71
N LYS A 3 16.32 11.01 -2.54
CA LYS A 3 14.88 11.03 -2.25
C LYS A 3 14.65 10.06 -1.09
N GLU A 4 14.19 10.55 0.06
CA GLU A 4 13.82 9.68 1.18
C GLU A 4 12.49 8.99 0.83
N LYS A 5 12.51 7.66 0.72
CA LYS A 5 11.32 6.87 0.40
C LYS A 5 10.80 6.17 1.64
N LEU A 6 9.47 6.00 1.73
CA LEU A 6 8.89 5.16 2.76
C LEU A 6 9.32 3.72 2.52
N ILE A 7 9.68 3.02 3.59
CA ILE A 7 10.07 1.61 3.48
C ILE A 7 8.96 0.76 2.84
N TYR A 8 7.70 1.10 3.10
CA TYR A 8 6.57 0.40 2.50
C TYR A 8 6.62 0.44 0.97
N ASP A 9 6.83 1.61 0.38
CA ASP A 9 6.81 1.79 -1.07
C ASP A 9 7.86 0.89 -1.72
N PHE A 10 9.06 0.89 -1.14
CA PHE A 10 10.17 0.05 -1.60
C PHE A 10 9.91 -1.45 -1.44
N VAL A 11 9.47 -1.89 -0.25
CA VAL A 11 9.27 -3.31 0.05
C VAL A 11 8.09 -3.87 -0.75
N VAL A 12 6.94 -3.18 -0.73
CA VAL A 12 5.76 -3.60 -1.46
C VAL A 12 5.94 -3.42 -2.96
N GLY A 13 6.64 -2.39 -3.40
CA GLY A 13 7.05 -2.24 -4.81
C GLY A 13 7.85 -3.45 -5.29
N TYR A 14 8.86 -3.86 -4.52
CA TYR A 14 9.61 -5.09 -4.84
C TYR A 14 8.73 -6.35 -4.82
N MET A 15 7.78 -6.47 -3.87
CA MET A 15 6.82 -7.59 -3.89
C MET A 15 5.95 -7.60 -5.14
N LEU A 16 5.47 -6.43 -5.59
CA LEU A 16 4.69 -6.31 -6.82
C LEU A 16 5.50 -6.72 -8.04
N LYS A 17 6.80 -6.39 -8.06
CA LYS A 17 7.74 -6.84 -9.08
C LYS A 17 7.93 -8.37 -9.08
N VAL A 18 8.07 -8.98 -7.89
CA VAL A 18 8.08 -10.45 -7.73
C VAL A 18 6.79 -11.05 -8.32
N LEU A 19 5.62 -10.51 -8.00
CA LEU A 19 4.33 -10.99 -8.52
C LEU A 19 4.22 -10.85 -10.05
N LYS A 20 4.59 -9.69 -10.60
CA LYS A 20 4.55 -9.45 -12.05
C LYS A 20 5.49 -10.39 -12.80
N SER A 21 6.65 -10.72 -12.22
CA SER A 21 7.60 -11.67 -12.79
C SER A 21 7.07 -13.11 -12.86
N LYS A 22 5.95 -13.40 -12.18
CA LYS A 22 5.36 -14.74 -12.03
C LYS A 22 6.27 -15.74 -11.29
N ALA A 23 7.23 -15.24 -10.51
CA ALA A 23 7.98 -16.07 -9.57
C ALA A 23 7.02 -16.80 -8.62
N GLU A 24 7.35 -18.05 -8.27
CA GLU A 24 6.56 -18.82 -7.31
C GLU A 24 6.76 -18.27 -5.90
N ILE A 25 5.69 -17.74 -5.30
CA ILE A 25 5.74 -17.13 -3.96
C ILE A 25 5.37 -18.10 -2.83
N THR A 26 5.47 -19.41 -3.04
CA THR A 26 4.98 -20.44 -2.11
C THR A 26 5.59 -20.31 -0.72
N LYS A 27 6.90 -20.03 -0.64
CA LYS A 27 7.66 -19.87 0.61
C LYS A 27 7.18 -18.72 1.49
N TYR A 28 6.80 -17.60 0.87
CA TYR A 28 6.41 -16.37 1.57
C TYR A 28 4.93 -16.00 1.33
N LYS A 29 4.11 -16.99 0.96
CA LYS A 29 2.74 -16.76 0.49
C LYS A 29 1.88 -16.03 1.53
N GLU A 30 2.05 -16.39 2.81
CA GLU A 30 1.27 -15.84 3.90
C GLU A 30 1.63 -14.37 4.16
N GLU A 31 2.92 -14.06 4.18
CA GLU A 31 3.43 -12.69 4.32
C GLU A 31 3.00 -11.82 3.13
N PHE A 32 3.08 -12.36 1.91
CA PHE A 32 2.57 -11.69 0.71
C PHE A 32 1.08 -11.37 0.85
N ASN A 33 0.28 -12.33 1.30
CA ASN A 33 -1.16 -12.13 1.47
C ASN A 33 -1.46 -11.11 2.56
N ALA A 34 -0.80 -11.18 3.72
CA ALA A 34 -1.02 -10.27 4.84
C ALA A 34 -0.78 -8.81 4.43
N ILE A 35 0.38 -8.49 3.85
CA ILE A 35 0.69 -7.12 3.38
C ILE A 35 -0.25 -6.70 2.25
N ARG A 36 -0.46 -7.53 1.22
CA ARG A 36 -1.38 -7.21 0.10
C ARG A 36 -2.80 -6.92 0.57
N HIS A 37 -3.14 -7.41 1.75
CA HIS A 37 -4.44 -7.26 2.34
C HIS A 37 -4.52 -6.19 3.42
N GLY A 38 -3.43 -5.50 3.74
CA GLY A 38 -3.37 -4.48 4.78
C GLY A 38 -3.47 -5.06 6.20
N ASP A 39 -3.24 -6.36 6.37
CA ASP A 39 -3.27 -7.01 7.68
C ASP A 39 -1.87 -6.97 8.31
N TYR A 40 -1.51 -5.77 8.77
CA TYR A 40 -0.19 -5.51 9.34
C TYR A 40 0.05 -6.25 10.66
N VAL A 41 -1.00 -6.49 11.45
CA VAL A 41 -0.90 -7.26 12.70
C VAL A 41 -0.54 -8.72 12.39
N CYS A 42 -1.27 -9.36 11.47
CA CYS A 42 -0.92 -10.70 11.00
C CYS A 42 0.50 -10.73 10.42
N PHE A 43 0.84 -9.75 9.57
CA PHE A 43 2.17 -9.66 8.98
C PHE A 43 3.30 -9.57 10.01
N ILE A 44 3.17 -8.68 11.02
CA ILE A 44 4.16 -8.54 12.11
C ILE A 44 4.33 -9.88 12.83
N ASN A 45 3.23 -10.57 13.13
CA ASN A 45 3.25 -11.86 13.82
C ASN A 45 3.89 -12.97 12.97
N LEU A 46 3.69 -12.98 11.65
CA LEU A 46 4.33 -13.94 10.73
C LEU A 46 5.86 -13.76 10.69
N ILE A 47 6.33 -12.51 10.66
CA ILE A 47 7.76 -12.19 10.63
C ILE A 47 8.43 -12.45 11.99
N ASN A 48 7.69 -12.26 13.08
CA ASN A 48 8.06 -12.59 14.46
C ASN A 48 9.41 -12.00 14.92
N ILE A 49 9.60 -10.70 14.72
CA ILE A 49 10.77 -9.95 15.22
C ILE A 49 10.41 -8.88 16.26
N GLY A 50 9.16 -8.82 16.68
CA GLY A 50 8.63 -7.81 17.59
C GLY A 50 8.23 -6.50 16.90
N ILE A 51 7.92 -5.50 17.73
CA ILE A 51 7.48 -4.15 17.35
C ILE A 51 8.38 -3.10 18.02
N PRO A 52 8.48 -1.86 17.49
CA PRO A 52 9.24 -0.79 18.13
C PRO A 52 8.69 -0.43 19.52
N ASP A 53 9.56 -0.36 20.53
CA ASP A 53 9.20 0.00 21.92
C ASP A 53 9.21 1.52 22.18
N ASN A 54 9.71 2.29 21.22
CA ASN A 54 9.90 3.74 21.31
C ASN A 54 8.82 4.57 20.61
N ILE A 55 7.71 3.95 20.18
CA ILE A 55 6.57 4.64 19.56
C ILE A 55 5.45 4.77 20.58
N ILE A 56 5.22 5.99 21.04
CA ILE A 56 4.12 6.32 21.94
C ILE A 56 3.13 7.20 21.19
N VAL A 57 1.85 6.85 21.25
CA VAL A 57 0.77 7.63 20.64
C VAL A 57 -0.18 8.14 21.71
N ALA A 58 -0.74 9.33 21.47
CA ALA A 58 -1.85 9.87 22.23
C ALA A 58 -3.04 10.02 21.27
N LYS A 59 -4.24 9.70 21.75
CA LYS A 59 -5.47 9.94 20.99
C LYS A 59 -6.00 11.33 21.33
N GLU A 60 -6.45 12.06 20.32
CA GLU A 60 -7.02 13.40 20.53
C GLU A 60 -8.19 13.34 21.54
N GLY A 61 -8.15 14.20 22.56
CA GLY A 61 -9.12 14.20 23.65
C GLY A 61 -8.87 13.19 24.77
N GLU A 62 -7.84 12.33 24.66
CA GLU A 62 -7.43 11.39 25.71
C GLU A 62 -6.10 11.83 26.35
N VAL A 63 -6.03 11.78 27.68
CA VAL A 63 -4.83 12.17 28.45
C VAL A 63 -3.83 11.02 28.57
N GLU A 64 -4.31 9.78 28.44
CA GLU A 64 -3.48 8.59 28.60
C GLU A 64 -2.67 8.29 27.33
N LEU A 65 -1.37 8.10 27.51
CA LEU A 65 -0.49 7.61 26.45
C LEU A 65 -0.78 6.13 26.20
N ILE A 66 -0.92 5.74 24.93
CA ILE A 66 -1.18 4.36 24.55
C ILE A 66 0.18 3.66 24.29
N PRO A 67 0.61 2.70 25.12
CA PRO A 67 1.86 1.97 24.91
C PRO A 67 1.76 1.04 23.70
N THR A 68 2.90 0.73 23.07
CA THR A 68 2.96 -0.03 21.80
C THR A 68 2.21 -1.35 21.83
N GLU A 69 2.25 -2.09 22.94
CA GLU A 69 1.55 -3.37 23.06
C GLU A 69 0.03 -3.22 22.92
N LYS A 70 -0.55 -2.17 23.51
CA LYS A 70 -1.98 -1.86 23.38
C LYS A 70 -2.33 -1.30 22.00
N GLN A 71 -1.37 -0.73 21.27
CA GLN A 71 -1.61 -0.21 19.92
C GLN A 71 -1.98 -1.34 18.95
N MET A 72 -1.50 -2.57 19.15
CA MET A 72 -1.80 -3.75 18.33
C MET A 72 -3.28 -4.19 18.37
N GLU A 73 -4.04 -3.71 19.36
CA GLU A 73 -5.48 -3.99 19.50
C GLU A 73 -6.37 -2.92 18.84
N MET A 74 -5.77 -1.82 18.39
CA MET A 74 -6.50 -0.69 17.80
C MET A 74 -7.08 -1.05 16.42
N LYS A 75 -8.17 -0.38 16.06
CA LYS A 75 -8.81 -0.53 14.75
C LYS A 75 -8.70 0.77 13.96
N ASN A 76 -8.68 0.67 12.63
CA ASN A 76 -8.63 1.82 11.71
C ASN A 76 -7.44 2.76 11.93
N VAL A 77 -6.28 2.21 12.31
CA VAL A 77 -5.03 2.97 12.50
C VAL A 77 -3.94 2.50 11.53
N ASP A 78 -4.27 2.45 10.24
CA ASP A 78 -3.38 1.91 9.19
C ASP A 78 -2.00 2.57 9.19
N PHE A 79 -1.94 3.89 9.40
CA PHE A 79 -0.65 4.60 9.46
C PHE A 79 0.18 4.17 10.67
N LEU A 80 -0.45 3.98 11.83
CA LEU A 80 0.24 3.49 13.01
C LEU A 80 0.78 2.08 12.78
N PHE A 81 -0.05 1.19 12.24
CA PHE A 81 0.40 -0.17 11.94
C PHE A 81 1.48 -0.24 10.87
N LEU A 82 1.46 0.66 9.89
CA LEU A 82 2.56 0.81 8.95
C LEU A 82 3.88 1.14 9.67
N LEU A 83 3.87 2.11 10.57
CA LEU A 83 5.03 2.50 11.37
C LEU A 83 5.51 1.34 12.26
N LEU A 84 4.59 0.67 12.95
CA LEU A 84 4.91 -0.50 13.79
C LEU A 84 5.47 -1.67 12.97
N SER A 85 5.03 -1.83 11.72
CA SER A 85 5.51 -2.88 10.82
C SER A 85 6.88 -2.60 10.21
N ALA A 86 7.46 -1.40 10.38
CA ALA A 86 8.68 -1.01 9.68
C ALA A 86 9.87 -1.97 9.92
N PRO A 87 10.16 -2.47 11.13
CA PRO A 87 11.17 -3.51 11.33
C PRO A 87 10.84 -4.78 10.54
N ALA A 88 9.58 -5.24 10.61
CA ALA A 88 9.13 -6.46 9.95
C ALA A 88 9.24 -6.35 8.42
N LEU A 89 8.96 -5.17 7.85
CA LEU A 89 9.16 -4.88 6.43
C LEU A 89 10.64 -4.97 6.02
N LYS A 90 11.58 -4.47 6.84
CA LYS A 90 13.04 -4.59 6.57
C LYS A 90 13.47 -6.05 6.51
N GLU A 91 13.08 -6.81 7.52
CA GLU A 91 13.45 -8.22 7.62
C GLU A 91 12.84 -9.03 6.46
N PHE A 92 11.57 -8.77 6.17
CA PHE A 92 10.86 -9.42 5.07
C PHE A 92 11.49 -9.10 3.72
N TYR A 93 11.88 -7.84 3.49
CA TYR A 93 12.58 -7.45 2.27
C TYR A 93 13.91 -8.18 2.11
N SER A 94 14.72 -8.24 3.19
CA SER A 94 15.98 -9.00 3.19
C SER A 94 15.76 -10.47 2.80
N LYS A 95 14.77 -11.12 3.43
CA LYS A 95 14.39 -12.52 3.14
C LYS A 95 13.92 -12.69 1.69
N CYS A 96 13.05 -11.80 1.20
CA CYS A 96 12.56 -11.85 -0.17
C CYS A 96 13.67 -11.59 -1.20
N TYR A 97 14.58 -10.67 -0.93
CA TYR A 97 15.69 -10.37 -1.83
C TYR A 97 16.71 -11.53 -1.87
N GLN A 98 16.96 -12.19 -0.74
CA GLN A 98 17.77 -13.41 -0.70
C GLN A 98 17.17 -14.55 -1.53
N GLU A 99 15.84 -14.68 -1.53
CA GLU A 99 15.14 -15.73 -2.27
C GLU A 99 15.03 -15.45 -3.77
N TYR A 100 14.53 -14.26 -4.13
CA TYR A 100 14.18 -13.94 -5.52
C TYR A 100 15.26 -13.16 -6.27
N GLY A 101 16.26 -12.63 -5.55
CA GLY A 101 17.37 -11.88 -6.13
C GLY A 101 16.95 -10.58 -6.84
N ASN A 102 17.87 -9.99 -7.60
CA ASN A 102 17.50 -8.82 -8.40
C ASN A 102 16.66 -9.25 -9.61
N ILE A 103 15.39 -8.84 -9.63
CA ILE A 103 14.50 -9.04 -10.78
C ILE A 103 14.70 -7.86 -11.73
N THR A 104 14.74 -8.09 -13.04
CA THR A 104 14.69 -7.00 -14.04
C THR A 104 13.33 -7.02 -14.73
N ASP A 105 12.66 -5.87 -14.75
CA ASP A 105 11.40 -5.71 -15.46
C ASP A 105 11.61 -4.82 -16.69
N TYR A 106 11.09 -5.25 -17.84
CA TYR A 106 11.26 -4.53 -19.11
C TYR A 106 10.14 -3.55 -19.42
N ASP A 107 9.01 -3.65 -18.69
CA ASP A 107 7.84 -2.83 -18.91
C ASP A 107 7.75 -1.66 -17.92
N LEU A 108 8.27 -1.84 -16.70
CA LEU A 108 8.12 -0.91 -15.57
C LEU A 108 9.45 -0.70 -14.84
N LEU A 109 9.68 0.52 -14.37
CA LEU A 109 10.79 0.86 -13.48
C LEU A 109 10.44 0.51 -12.04
N ASP A 110 11.46 0.40 -11.17
CA ASP A 110 11.25 0.18 -9.73
C ASP A 110 10.36 1.27 -9.11
N GLU A 111 10.55 2.53 -9.53
CA GLU A 111 9.72 3.65 -9.09
C GLU A 111 8.25 3.50 -9.51
N ASP A 112 7.94 2.83 -10.62
CA ASP A 112 6.56 2.57 -11.01
C ASP A 112 5.88 1.60 -10.04
N PHE A 113 6.59 0.54 -9.61
CA PHE A 113 6.05 -0.40 -8.62
C PHE A 113 5.86 0.25 -7.25
N GLU A 114 6.82 1.07 -6.82
CA GLU A 114 6.74 1.85 -5.59
C GLU A 114 5.54 2.80 -5.62
N ASN A 115 5.34 3.53 -6.72
CA ASN A 115 4.18 4.41 -6.88
C ASN A 115 2.85 3.65 -6.87
N VAL A 116 2.79 2.47 -7.49
CA VAL A 116 1.61 1.58 -7.46
C VAL A 116 1.31 1.11 -6.04
N ALA A 117 2.33 0.76 -5.25
CA ALA A 117 2.16 0.42 -3.84
C ALA A 117 1.63 1.61 -3.03
N ASN A 118 2.25 2.78 -3.20
CA ASN A 118 1.87 4.02 -2.50
C ASN A 118 0.42 4.43 -2.81
N PHE A 119 0.00 4.32 -4.07
CA PHE A 119 -1.36 4.66 -4.53
C PHE A 119 -2.44 3.94 -3.73
N GLU A 120 -2.36 2.61 -3.59
CA GLU A 120 -3.38 1.88 -2.83
C GLU A 120 -3.33 2.21 -1.34
N MET A 121 -2.12 2.33 -0.78
CA MET A 121 -1.94 2.64 0.63
C MET A 121 -2.53 4.01 1.01
N VAL A 122 -2.17 5.07 0.29
CA VAL A 122 -2.63 6.45 0.57
C VAL A 122 -4.15 6.54 0.47
N LEU A 123 -4.76 5.95 -0.56
CA LEU A 123 -6.22 5.95 -0.69
C LEU A 123 -6.92 5.28 0.49
N ARG A 124 -6.39 4.16 0.97
CA ARG A 124 -6.93 3.47 2.17
C ARG A 124 -6.76 4.32 3.42
N MET A 125 -5.60 4.93 3.61
CA MET A 125 -5.35 5.83 4.74
C MET A 125 -6.30 7.03 4.76
N CYS A 126 -6.51 7.69 3.61
CA CYS A 126 -7.43 8.82 3.52
C CYS A 126 -8.86 8.47 3.94
N VAL A 127 -9.33 7.27 3.59
CA VAL A 127 -10.66 6.80 3.98
C VAL A 127 -10.69 6.38 5.45
N ASN A 128 -9.71 5.61 5.92
CA ASN A 128 -9.67 5.12 7.31
C ASN A 128 -9.49 6.24 8.34
N ASN A 129 -8.91 7.38 7.95
CA ASN A 129 -8.86 8.57 8.79
C ASN A 129 -10.22 9.27 8.97
N LYS A 130 -11.19 9.02 8.09
CA LYS A 130 -12.52 9.64 8.12
C LYS A 130 -13.62 8.67 8.56
N TYR A 131 -13.44 7.38 8.30
CA TYR A 131 -14.46 6.36 8.49
C TYR A 131 -13.99 5.24 9.41
N ILE A 132 -14.89 4.80 10.28
CA ILE A 132 -14.73 3.54 11.00
C ILE A 132 -15.16 2.42 10.06
N ILE A 133 -14.20 1.66 9.54
CA ILE A 133 -14.45 0.54 8.64
C ILE A 133 -14.26 -0.76 9.42
N GLU A 134 -15.37 -1.35 9.88
CA GLU A 134 -15.33 -2.57 10.69
C GLU A 134 -14.86 -3.81 9.91
N GLN A 135 -15.15 -3.83 8.61
CA GLN A 135 -14.78 -4.91 7.70
C GLN A 135 -14.03 -4.34 6.51
N LYS A 136 -12.99 -5.04 6.09
CA LYS A 136 -12.20 -4.65 4.92
C LYS A 136 -13.07 -4.46 3.68
N ILE A 137 -12.95 -3.30 3.04
CA ILE A 137 -13.58 -3.00 1.76
C ILE A 137 -12.59 -3.08 0.59
N GLU A 138 -13.12 -3.42 -0.58
CA GLU A 138 -12.38 -3.44 -1.84
C GLU A 138 -11.92 -2.03 -2.26
N LEU A 139 -10.77 -1.93 -2.96
CA LEU A 139 -10.20 -0.65 -3.39
C LEU A 139 -11.16 0.16 -4.28
N ILE A 140 -12.05 -0.49 -5.04
CA ILE A 140 -13.10 0.21 -5.81
C ILE A 140 -14.02 1.01 -4.89
N ASN A 141 -14.40 0.45 -3.74
CA ASN A 141 -15.27 1.08 -2.76
C ASN A 141 -14.54 2.15 -1.95
N VAL A 142 -13.26 1.92 -1.62
CA VAL A 142 -12.37 2.95 -1.04
C VAL A 142 -12.35 4.20 -1.93
N ILE A 143 -12.08 4.03 -3.23
CA ILE A 143 -12.06 5.14 -4.20
C ILE A 143 -13.42 5.83 -4.27
N ASN A 144 -14.51 5.07 -4.36
CA ASN A 144 -15.85 5.65 -4.45
C ASN A 144 -16.22 6.47 -3.20
N LEU A 145 -15.92 5.98 -2.00
CA LEU A 145 -16.14 6.71 -0.75
C LEU A 145 -15.33 8.01 -0.73
N LEU A 146 -14.03 7.91 -0.99
CA LEU A 146 -13.14 9.07 -0.97
C LEU A 146 -13.55 10.15 -2.00
N CYS A 147 -13.87 9.73 -3.22
CA CYS A 147 -14.26 10.63 -4.29
C CYS A 147 -15.61 11.30 -4.03
N ASN A 148 -16.55 10.58 -3.40
CA ASN A 148 -17.84 11.12 -3.03
C ASN A 148 -17.69 12.25 -1.99
N ASP A 149 -16.84 12.04 -0.98
CA ASP A 149 -16.59 13.06 0.06
C ASP A 149 -15.94 14.32 -0.49
N LEU A 150 -15.02 14.14 -1.44
CA LEU A 150 -14.29 15.23 -2.07
C LEU A 150 -15.07 15.86 -3.24
N LEU A 151 -16.29 15.38 -3.50
CA LEU A 151 -17.15 15.84 -4.59
C LEU A 151 -16.45 15.80 -5.96
N ILE A 152 -15.62 14.77 -6.18
CA ILE A 152 -14.88 14.58 -7.45
C ILE A 152 -15.89 14.20 -8.54
N PRO A 153 -15.87 14.86 -9.71
CA PRO A 153 -16.85 14.61 -10.76
C PRO A 153 -16.65 13.23 -11.38
N LYS A 154 -17.77 12.61 -11.82
CA LYS A 154 -17.81 11.21 -12.28
C LYS A 154 -16.75 10.87 -13.34
N ASN A 155 -16.49 11.78 -14.29
CA ASN A 155 -15.49 11.59 -15.33
C ASN A 155 -14.06 11.47 -14.78
N GLU A 156 -13.73 12.14 -13.68
CA GLU A 156 -12.44 12.01 -13.00
C GLU A 156 -12.39 10.79 -12.09
N VAL A 157 -13.51 10.45 -11.42
CA VAL A 157 -13.63 9.19 -10.67
C VAL A 157 -13.37 7.99 -11.58
N ASP A 158 -13.91 7.99 -12.80
CA ASP A 158 -13.69 6.89 -13.76
C ASP A 158 -12.22 6.75 -14.14
N LYS A 159 -11.46 7.86 -14.21
CA LYS A 159 -10.01 7.85 -14.45
C LYS A 159 -9.23 7.34 -13.24
N ILE A 160 -9.61 7.72 -12.02
CA ILE A 160 -9.01 7.16 -10.80
C ILE A 160 -9.24 5.64 -10.73
N GLN A 161 -10.43 5.17 -11.14
CA GLN A 161 -10.73 3.75 -11.24
C GLN A 161 -9.89 3.02 -12.31
N LYS A 162 -9.43 3.71 -13.37
CA LYS A 162 -8.42 3.17 -14.29
C LYS A 162 -7.06 2.97 -13.62
N GLY A 163 -6.65 3.87 -12.74
CA GLY A 163 -5.48 3.66 -11.88
C GLY A 163 -5.58 2.37 -11.07
N ARG A 164 -6.74 2.10 -10.44
CA ARG A 164 -7.02 0.82 -9.75
C ARG A 164 -6.94 -0.39 -10.68
N GLU A 165 -7.46 -0.28 -11.91
CA GLU A 165 -7.36 -1.37 -12.90
C GLU A 165 -5.90 -1.69 -13.23
N PHE A 166 -5.02 -0.68 -13.27
CA PHE A 166 -3.60 -0.88 -13.51
C PHE A 166 -2.92 -1.56 -12.31
N VAL A 167 -3.22 -1.11 -11.08
CA VAL A 167 -2.76 -1.77 -9.83
C VAL A 167 -3.10 -3.26 -9.86
N ASN A 168 -4.31 -3.63 -10.27
CA ASN A 168 -4.74 -5.02 -10.39
C ASN A 168 -3.95 -5.79 -11.46
N MET A 169 -3.68 -5.17 -12.60
CA MET A 169 -2.87 -5.76 -13.67
C MET A 169 -1.44 -6.06 -13.18
N VAL A 170 -0.81 -5.13 -12.46
CA VAL A 170 0.52 -5.33 -11.84
C VAL A 170 0.49 -6.48 -10.81
N LYS A 171 -0.60 -6.63 -10.07
CA LYS A 171 -0.83 -7.75 -9.11
C LYS A 171 -1.09 -9.10 -9.77
N GLY A 172 -1.02 -9.19 -11.11
CA GLY A 172 -1.23 -10.42 -11.87
C GLY A 172 -2.70 -10.77 -12.13
N HIS A 173 -3.65 -9.86 -11.89
CA HIS A 173 -5.04 -10.07 -12.27
C HIS A 173 -5.24 -9.95 -13.78
N ARG A 174 -6.41 -10.37 -14.29
CA ARG A 174 -6.73 -10.31 -15.72
C ARG A 174 -6.46 -8.90 -16.27
N PRO A 175 -5.63 -8.76 -17.33
CA PRO A 175 -5.26 -7.46 -17.85
C PRO A 175 -6.47 -6.69 -18.37
N LYS A 176 -6.47 -5.38 -18.09
CA LYS A 176 -7.50 -4.41 -18.54
C LYS A 176 -6.96 -3.40 -19.54
N PHE A 177 -5.64 -3.37 -19.70
CA PHE A 177 -4.94 -2.55 -20.68
C PHE A 177 -4.24 -3.47 -21.70
N PRO A 178 -4.09 -3.02 -22.96
CA PRO A 178 -3.36 -3.78 -23.98
C PRO A 178 -1.87 -3.92 -23.66
N SER A 179 -1.28 -2.92 -22.98
CA SER A 179 0.13 -2.89 -22.59
C SER A 179 0.31 -2.29 -21.20
N TYR A 180 1.44 -2.60 -20.56
CA TYR A 180 1.82 -1.96 -19.29
C TYR A 180 2.06 -0.45 -19.46
N GLN A 181 2.58 -0.01 -20.61
CA GLN A 181 2.77 1.42 -20.90
C GLN A 181 1.43 2.17 -20.95
N GLU A 182 0.41 1.62 -21.60
CA GLU A 182 -0.94 2.22 -21.61
C GLU A 182 -1.57 2.25 -20.22
N GLY A 183 -1.38 1.18 -19.45
CA GLY A 183 -1.80 1.12 -18.06
C GLY A 183 -1.09 2.15 -17.18
N LEU A 184 0.22 2.34 -17.37
CA LEU A 184 1.03 3.32 -16.67
C LEU A 184 0.57 4.74 -17.00
N ASN A 185 0.27 5.04 -18.27
CA ASN A 185 -0.27 6.35 -18.65
C ASN A 185 -1.60 6.65 -17.95
N ALA A 186 -2.51 5.68 -17.90
CA ALA A 186 -3.79 5.82 -17.19
C ALA A 186 -3.60 5.95 -15.68
N PHE A 187 -2.61 5.26 -15.13
CA PHE A 187 -2.21 5.38 -13.73
C PHE A 187 -1.65 6.77 -13.42
N SER A 188 -0.75 7.30 -14.24
CA SER A 188 -0.22 8.67 -14.09
C SER A 188 -1.36 9.71 -14.12
N GLU A 189 -2.33 9.56 -15.02
CA GLU A 189 -3.50 10.44 -15.05
C GLU A 189 -4.33 10.37 -13.75
N ALA A 190 -4.54 9.16 -13.21
CA ALA A 190 -5.21 8.98 -11.92
C ALA A 190 -4.46 9.68 -10.78
N VAL A 191 -3.13 9.56 -10.73
CA VAL A 191 -2.27 10.22 -9.74
C VAL A 191 -2.37 11.74 -9.85
N GLU A 192 -2.31 12.29 -11.07
CA GLU A 192 -2.43 13.73 -11.27
C GLU A 192 -3.79 14.27 -10.86
N ILE A 193 -4.87 13.52 -11.07
CA ILE A 193 -6.20 13.89 -10.55
C ILE A 193 -6.19 13.93 -9.03
N LEU A 194 -5.71 12.87 -8.37
CA LEU A 194 -5.65 12.81 -6.90
C LEU A 194 -4.88 13.99 -6.29
N LYS A 195 -3.77 14.40 -6.91
CA LYS A 195 -2.99 15.57 -6.50
C LYS A 195 -3.79 16.88 -6.55
N LYS A 196 -4.70 17.06 -7.51
CA LYS A 196 -5.57 18.25 -7.58
C LYS A 196 -6.50 18.39 -6.37
N TYR A 197 -6.76 17.28 -5.67
CA TYR A 197 -7.62 17.20 -4.49
C TYR A 197 -6.81 16.99 -3.20
N ASP A 198 -5.54 17.40 -3.20
CA ASP A 198 -4.63 17.31 -2.05
C ASP A 198 -4.39 15.89 -1.51
N ILE A 199 -4.66 14.86 -2.33
CA ILE A 199 -4.26 13.48 -2.05
C ILE A 199 -2.88 13.28 -2.63
N ILE A 200 -1.87 13.53 -1.81
CA ILE A 200 -0.46 13.49 -2.21
C ILE A 200 0.08 12.07 -2.04
N LEU A 201 0.48 11.45 -3.14
CA LEU A 201 1.33 10.27 -3.11
C LEU A 201 2.75 10.72 -2.73
N THR A 202 3.30 10.16 -1.67
CA THR A 202 4.66 10.49 -1.22
C THR A 202 5.64 9.93 -2.24
N ALA A 203 6.47 10.81 -2.79
CA ALA A 203 7.40 10.49 -3.88
C ALA A 203 8.82 10.35 -3.37
#